data_AF-A0A2M9P5L8-F1
#
_entry.id   AF-A0A2M9P5L8-F1
#
_cell.length_a   1.000
_cell.length_b   1.000
_cell.length_c   1.000
_cell.angle_alpha   90.00
_cell.angle_beta   90.00
_cell.angle_gamma   90.00
#
_symmetry.space_group_name_H-M   'P 1'
#
loop_
_entity.id
_entity.type
_entity.pdbx_description
1 polymer ?
#
loop_
_entity_poly.entity_id
_entity_poly.type
_entity_poly.pdbx_seq_one_letter_code
_entity_poly.pdbx_strand_id
1 'polypeptide(L)' 'MREMTALIAHRGRPGAIVSDNGTEFTSSAVLAFTQAAGLDWRYIAPGKPTQNAFAESFQGKMRDECLNEHLFFSMNHARA' A
#
# COMPACT_ATOMS: atom_id res chain seq x y z
N MET A 1 -2.86 7.37 -5.77
CA MET A 1 -2.37 8.50 -4.94
C MET A 1 -3.42 9.08 -4.00
N ARG A 2 -4.70 9.18 -4.43
CA ARG A 2 -5.82 9.64 -3.57
C ARG A 2 -5.82 9.03 -2.16
N GLU A 3 -5.77 7.69 -2.06
CA GLU A 3 -5.78 7.01 -0.76
C GLU A 3 -4.57 7.38 0.11
N MET A 4 -3.41 7.55 -0.51
CA MET A 4 -2.19 7.92 0.22
C MET A 4 -2.27 9.35 0.76
N THR A 5 -2.85 10.27 -0.01
CA THR A 5 -3.17 11.63 0.48
C THR A 5 -4.12 11.57 1.68
N ALA A 6 -5.18 10.78 1.61
CA ALA A 6 -6.14 10.63 2.71
C ALA A 6 -5.49 10.05 3.97
N LEU A 7 -4.64 9.03 3.81
CA LEU A 7 -3.90 8.42 4.91
C LEU A 7 -2.91 9.39 5.56
N ILE A 8 -2.17 10.18 4.77
CA ILE A 8 -1.25 11.20 5.30
C ILE A 8 -2.02 12.30 6.03
N ALA A 9 -3.18 12.73 5.51
CA ALA A 9 -4.02 13.71 6.19
C ALA A 9 -4.52 13.19 7.55
N HIS A 10 -4.84 11.90 7.64
CA HIS A 10 -5.38 11.30 8.86
C HIS A 10 -4.31 10.88 9.87
N ARG A 11 -3.15 10.38 9.42
CA ARG A 11 -2.09 9.78 10.27
C ARG A 11 -0.81 10.61 10.36
N GLY A 12 -0.73 11.70 9.59
CA GLY A 12 0.50 12.47 9.42
C GLY A 12 1.44 11.89 8.37
N ARG A 13 2.43 12.69 7.98
CA ARG A 13 3.42 12.33 6.95
C ARG A 13 4.45 11.34 7.52
N PRO A 14 4.64 10.15 6.93
CA PRO A 14 5.68 9.21 7.37
C PRO A 14 7.09 9.74 7.04
N GLY A 15 8.09 9.22 7.76
CA GLY A 15 9.49 9.52 7.48
C GLY A 15 9.99 8.90 6.17
N ALA A 16 9.53 7.68 5.86
CA ALA A 16 9.77 7.01 4.59
C ALA A 16 8.64 6.01 4.28
N ILE A 17 8.46 5.68 3.00
CA ILE A 17 7.61 4.61 2.52
C ILE A 17 8.50 3.57 1.84
N VAL A 18 8.25 2.29 2.10
CA VAL A 18 8.92 1.17 1.43
C VAL A 18 7.87 0.41 0.62
N SER A 19 8.14 0.18 -0.66
CA SER A 19 7.29 -0.65 -1.53
C SER A 19 8.11 -1.74 -2.23
N ASP A 20 7.43 -2.76 -2.75
CA ASP A 20 8.04 -3.64 -3.74
C ASP A 20 8.24 -2.92 -5.08
N ASN A 21 8.82 -3.64 -6.04
CA ASN A 21 9.08 -3.14 -7.40
C ASN A 21 7.87 -3.29 -8.34
N GLY A 22 6.66 -3.43 -7.79
CA GLY A 22 5.42 -3.54 -8.55
C GLY A 22 5.20 -2.33 -9.46
N THR A 23 4.66 -2.57 -10.65
CA THR A 23 4.43 -1.52 -11.66
C THR A 23 3.46 -0.45 -11.19
N GLU A 24 2.58 -0.77 -10.22
CA GLU A 24 1.70 0.21 -9.58
C GLU A 24 2.48 1.29 -8.82
N PHE A 25 3.67 0.96 -8.32
CA PHE A 25 4.51 1.84 -7.50
C PHE A 25 5.62 2.54 -8.28
N THR A 26 5.99 2.04 -9.47
CA THR A 26 7.07 2.59 -10.29
C THR A 26 6.61 3.62 -11.33
N SER A 27 5.34 4.05 -11.28
CA SER A 27 4.78 5.02 -12.22
C SER A 27 5.25 6.46 -11.98
N SER A 28 5.22 7.30 -13.04
CA SER A 28 5.52 8.74 -12.95
C SER A 28 4.59 9.48 -11.97
N ALA A 29 3.36 9.01 -11.78
CA ALA A 29 2.42 9.57 -10.82
C ALA A 29 2.89 9.37 -9.36
N VAL A 30 3.57 8.26 -9.07
CA VAL A 30 4.15 8.02 -7.74
C VAL A 30 5.34 8.94 -7.51
N LEU A 31 6.21 9.10 -8.51
CA LEU A 31 7.33 10.04 -8.44
C LEU A 31 6.88 11.49 -8.21
N ALA A 32 5.89 11.96 -8.97
CA ALA A 32 5.36 13.33 -8.83
C ALA A 32 4.77 13.57 -7.44
N PHE A 33 4.07 12.57 -6.90
CA PHE A 33 3.52 12.65 -5.55
C PHE A 33 4.58 12.65 -4.48
N THR A 34 5.60 11.78 -4.56
CA THR A 34 6.64 11.71 -3.52
C THR A 34 7.43 13.01 -3.47
N GLN A 35 7.71 13.62 -4.62
CA GLN A 35 8.30 14.95 -4.72
C GLN A 35 7.39 16.02 -4.09
N ALA A 36 6.11 16.07 -4.47
CA ALA A 36 5.16 17.06 -3.97
C ALA A 36 4.91 16.94 -2.45
N ALA A 37 4.88 15.71 -1.93
CA ALA A 37 4.66 15.43 -0.52
C ALA A 37 5.94 15.47 0.32
N GLY A 38 7.12 15.63 -0.30
CA GLY A 38 8.42 15.58 0.38
C GLY A 38 8.65 14.25 1.10
N LEU A 39 8.27 13.14 0.47
CA LEU A 39 8.38 11.79 1.02
C LEU A 39 9.62 11.08 0.49
N ASP A 40 10.34 10.41 1.39
CA ASP A 40 11.34 9.41 1.01
C ASP A 40 10.61 8.12 0.62
N TRP A 41 10.79 7.67 -0.63
CA TRP A 41 10.19 6.44 -1.15
C TRP A 41 11.28 5.49 -1.59
N ARG A 42 11.29 4.29 -1.01
CA ARG A 42 12.32 3.28 -1.24
C ARG A 42 11.70 2.02 -1.80
N TYR A 43 12.35 1.44 -2.79
CA TYR A 43 12.00 0.12 -3.30
C TYR A 43 12.78 -0.96 -2.55
N ILE A 44 12.19 -2.15 -2.41
CA ILE A 44 12.94 -3.31 -1.94
C ILE A 44 14.10 -3.62 -2.89
N ALA A 45 15.19 -4.11 -2.34
CA ALA A 45 16.33 -4.55 -3.13
C ALA A 45 15.94 -5.77 -4.00
N PRO A 46 16.40 -5.85 -5.26
CA PRO A 46 16.19 -7.01 -6.11
C PRO A 46 16.64 -8.30 -5.42
N GLY A 47 15.79 -9.33 -5.43
CA GLY A 47 16.07 -10.61 -4.76
C GLY A 47 16.00 -10.58 -3.23
N LYS A 48 15.44 -9.52 -2.61
CA LYS A 48 15.23 -9.41 -1.15
C LYS A 48 13.74 -9.30 -0.78
N PRO A 49 12.92 -10.34 -1.04
CA PRO A 49 11.48 -10.30 -0.74
C PRO A 49 11.18 -10.12 0.75
N THR A 50 12.10 -10.52 1.63
CA THR A 50 11.95 -10.34 3.08
C THR A 50 11.82 -8.89 3.53
N GLN A 51 12.24 -7.91 2.71
CA GLN A 51 12.03 -6.49 2.98
C GLN A 51 10.56 -6.07 2.84
N ASN A 52 9.73 -6.85 2.14
CA ASN A 52 8.28 -6.66 2.01
C ASN A 52 7.45 -7.61 2.89
N ALA A 53 8.10 -8.47 3.69
CA ALA A 53 7.43 -9.57 4.38
C ALA A 53 6.28 -9.11 5.31
N PHE A 54 6.38 -7.91 5.89
CA PHE A 54 5.31 -7.37 6.72
C PHE A 54 4.04 -7.08 5.92
N ALA A 55 4.17 -6.40 4.78
CA ALA A 55 3.04 -6.08 3.92
C ALA A 55 2.43 -7.35 3.31
N GLU A 56 3.27 -8.30 2.87
CA GLU A 56 2.81 -9.59 2.35
C GLU A 56 2.08 -10.42 3.42
N SER A 57 2.61 -10.47 4.64
CA SER A 57 1.96 -11.18 5.76
C SER A 57 0.62 -10.55 6.11
N PHE A 58 0.52 -9.21 6.10
CA PHE A 58 -0.74 -8.51 6.33
C PHE A 58 -1.76 -8.81 5.24
N GLN A 59 -1.36 -8.73 3.96
CA GLN A 59 -2.24 -9.01 2.83
C GLN A 59 -2.70 -10.47 2.81
N GLY A 60 -1.80 -11.41 3.13
CA GLY A 60 -2.12 -12.83 3.26
C GLY A 60 -3.16 -13.08 4.35
N LYS A 61 -2.93 -12.59 5.57
CA LYS A 61 -3.90 -12.71 6.67
C LYS A 61 -5.24 -12.05 6.35
N MET A 62 -5.23 -10.86 5.77
CA MET A 62 -6.46 -10.17 5.39
C MET A 62 -7.26 -10.97 4.35
N ARG A 63 -6.58 -11.64 3.42
CA ARG A 63 -7.23 -12.54 2.46
C ARG A 63 -7.81 -13.76 3.14
N ASP A 64 -7.02 -14.43 3.98
CA ASP A 64 -7.40 -15.71 4.59
C ASP A 64 -8.48 -15.53 5.67
N GLU A 65 -8.38 -14.49 6.49
CA GLU A 65 -9.26 -14.30 7.66
C GLU A 65 -10.48 -13.43 7.34
N CYS A 66 -10.47 -12.67 6.24
CA CYS A 66 -11.60 -11.80 5.87
C CYS A 66 -12.14 -12.11 4.48
N LEU A 67 -11.34 -11.93 3.43
CA LEU A 67 -11.88 -11.97 2.06
C LEU A 67 -12.34 -13.36 1.61
N ASN A 68 -11.66 -14.41 2.03
CA ASN A 68 -12.02 -15.79 1.68
C ASN A 68 -13.18 -16.33 2.53
N GLU A 69 -13.35 -15.81 3.74
CA GLU A 69 -14.40 -16.23 4.67
C GLU A 69 -15.74 -15.50 4.44
N HIS A 70 -15.74 -14.38 3.71
CA HIS A 70 -16.92 -13.53 3.53
C HIS A 70 -17.33 -13.38 2.06
N LEU A 71 -18.60 -13.68 1.76
CA LEU A 71 -19.20 -13.37 0.46
C LEU A 71 -19.77 -11.96 0.44
N PHE A 72 -19.17 -11.10 -0.37
CA PHE A 72 -19.64 -9.73 -0.59
C PHE A 72 -20.55 -9.65 -1.83
N PHE A 73 -21.86 -9.56 -1.61
CA PHE A 73 -22.85 -9.43 -2.70
C PHE A 73 -22.89 -8.06 -3.38
N SER A 74 -22.30 -7.02 -2.77
CA SER A 74 -22.22 -5.68 -3.39
C SER A 74 -21.15 -4.82 -2.73
N MET A 75 -20.77 -3.72 -3.40
CA MET A 75 -19.85 -2.72 -2.84
C MET A 75 -20.41 -2.03 -1.59
N ASN A 76 -21.74 -1.88 -1.48
CA ASN A 76 -22.36 -1.32 -0.27
C ASN A 76 -22.25 -2.31 0.89
N HIS A 77 -22.43 -3.61 0.63
CA HIS A 77 -22.25 -4.65 1.64
C HIS A 77 -20.80 -4.71 2.14
N ALA A 78 -19.81 -4.53 1.26
CA ALA A 78 -18.39 -4.52 1.66
C ALA A 78 -17.96 -3.24 2.41
N ARG A 79 -18.78 -2.20 2.45
CA ARG A 79 -18.47 -0.90 3.09
C ARG A 79 -19.20 -0.67 4.41
N ALA A 80 -20.21 -1.49 4.71
CA ALA A 80 -20.97 -1.45 5.96
C ALA A 80 -20.16 -2.05 7.10
#